data_AF-A0A1C2C149-F1
#
_entry.id   AF-A0A1C2C149-F1
#
_cell.length_a   1.000
_cell.length_b   1.000
_cell.length_c   1.000
_cell.angle_alpha   90.00
_cell.angle_beta   90.00
_cell.angle_gamma   90.00
#
_symmetry.space_group_name_H-M   'P 1'
#
loop_
_entity.id
_entity.type
_entity.pdbx_description
1 polymer ?
#
loop_
_entity_poly.entity_id
_entity_poly.type
_entity_poly.pdbx_seq_one_letter_code
_entity_poly.pdbx_strand_id
1 'polypeptide(L)'
;MQGHDPKDQNAAKMNRRKFLTRTGAGLVIASIPARSVWASSGGLTQSIVASGHGSNFTNSEPIRLKSSGFFGNPGRGSQASSGFGYDNVTFSSIFSGPPLPTIEERQLKRRKKSMQNITISDVVTVNNTWCHGDNQVNRFMAALYLNAINHGKFGIHFPIIGSSATFLTDRDFAIYLYNMGLRHGGQFGLELQQLFSQSLQA
;
A
#
# COMPACT_ATOMS: atom_id res chain seq x y z
N MET A 1 62.75 -1.83 -46.64
CA MET A 1 62.31 -2.00 -45.24
C MET A 1 61.16 -1.05 -44.97
N GLN A 2 59.93 -1.52 -45.12
CA GLN A 2 58.72 -0.91 -44.56
C GLN A 2 57.61 -1.96 -44.69
N GLY A 3 57.37 -2.67 -43.59
CA GLY A 3 56.33 -3.69 -43.49
C GLY A 3 55.00 -3.05 -43.14
N HIS A 4 53.97 -3.41 -43.89
CA HIS A 4 52.58 -3.01 -43.72
C HIS A 4 51.81 -4.28 -43.34
N ASP A 5 51.09 -4.27 -42.21
CA ASP A 5 50.10 -5.30 -41.85
C ASP A 5 49.29 -4.83 -40.62
N PRO A 6 48.07 -5.35 -40.37
CA PRO A 6 46.84 -4.57 -40.55
C PRO A 6 46.04 -4.35 -39.24
N LYS A 7 45.01 -3.50 -39.32
CA LYS A 7 44.00 -3.31 -38.27
C LYS A 7 43.07 -4.52 -38.22
N ASP A 8 43.41 -5.49 -37.38
CA ASP A 8 42.48 -6.53 -36.96
C ASP A 8 41.50 -5.99 -35.91
N GLN A 9 40.33 -5.57 -36.40
CA GLN A 9 39.11 -5.55 -35.62
C GLN A 9 38.51 -6.96 -35.65
N ASN A 10 38.51 -7.68 -34.53
CA ASN A 10 37.41 -8.60 -34.22
C ASN A 10 37.40 -9.12 -32.77
N ALA A 11 36.19 -9.52 -32.38
CA ALA A 11 35.85 -10.35 -31.22
C ALA A 11 35.80 -9.69 -29.83
N ALA A 12 34.69 -9.00 -29.60
CA ALA A 12 33.72 -9.35 -28.55
C ALA A 12 34.23 -10.22 -27.38
N LYS A 13 34.29 -9.64 -26.18
CA LYS A 13 34.02 -10.40 -24.96
C LYS A 13 33.50 -9.51 -23.82
N MET A 14 32.30 -9.85 -23.39
CA MET A 14 31.64 -9.44 -22.16
C MET A 14 32.60 -9.38 -20.95
N ASN A 15 32.53 -8.30 -20.16
CA ASN A 15 32.52 -8.35 -18.68
C ASN A 15 32.30 -6.94 -18.12
N ARG A 16 31.09 -6.63 -17.63
CA ARG A 16 30.69 -6.77 -16.21
C ARG A 16 31.57 -5.95 -15.27
N ARG A 17 31.00 -4.84 -14.79
CA ARG A 17 31.23 -4.15 -13.50
C ARG A 17 32.66 -4.30 -12.97
N LYS A 18 33.50 -3.29 -13.23
CA LYS A 18 34.72 -3.09 -12.45
C LYS A 18 34.31 -2.76 -11.02
N PHE A 19 34.23 -3.80 -10.19
CA PHE A 19 34.26 -3.70 -8.74
C PHE A 19 35.57 -3.00 -8.37
N LEU A 20 35.49 -1.72 -8.00
CA LEU A 20 36.55 -1.13 -7.20
C LEU A 20 36.42 -1.69 -5.79
N THR A 21 37.11 -2.79 -5.55
CA THR A 21 37.47 -3.24 -4.21
C THR A 21 38.69 -2.43 -3.80
N ARG A 22 38.50 -1.44 -2.92
CA ARG A 22 39.60 -0.91 -2.11
C ARG A 22 39.16 -0.81 -0.66
N THR A 23 39.55 -1.84 0.07
CA THR A 23 39.57 -1.96 1.52
C THR A 23 40.38 -0.82 2.11
N GLY A 24 39.79 -0.09 3.07
CA GLY A 24 40.45 0.90 3.89
C GLY A 24 39.62 1.06 5.16
N ALA A 25 40.10 0.46 6.24
CA ALA A 25 39.44 0.42 7.54
C ALA A 25 39.25 1.84 8.10
N GLY A 26 38.00 2.25 8.19
CA GLY A 26 37.50 3.36 8.97
C GLY A 26 36.04 3.03 9.19
N LEU A 27 35.61 2.94 10.45
CA LEU A 27 34.26 2.55 10.83
C LEU A 27 33.28 3.68 10.45
N VAL A 28 33.04 3.84 9.15
CA VAL A 28 31.89 4.55 8.65
C VAL A 28 30.76 3.54 8.80
N ILE A 29 30.09 3.55 9.96
CA ILE A 29 28.67 3.22 9.96
C ILE A 29 28.06 4.34 9.12
N ALA A 30 28.16 4.18 7.79
CA ALA A 30 27.20 4.79 6.91
C ALA A 30 25.90 4.21 7.47
N SER A 31 25.13 5.05 8.12
CA SER A 31 23.73 4.75 8.40
C SER A 31 23.20 4.27 7.07
N ILE A 32 23.09 2.95 6.90
CA ILE A 32 22.20 2.37 5.91
C ILE A 32 20.89 3.03 6.31
N PRO A 33 20.40 4.05 5.57
CA PRO A 33 19.11 4.61 5.91
C PRO A 33 18.18 3.42 5.81
N ALA A 34 17.42 3.22 6.90
CA ALA A 34 16.57 2.09 7.21
C ALA A 34 16.18 1.28 5.97
N ARG A 35 16.40 -0.05 6.01
CA ARG A 35 15.84 -1.01 5.05
C ARG A 35 14.50 -0.45 4.56
N SER A 36 14.43 -0.08 3.28
CA SER A 36 13.21 0.50 2.73
C SER A 36 12.05 -0.40 3.14
N VAL A 37 11.03 0.17 3.78
CA VAL A 37 9.86 -0.46 4.43
C VAL A 37 9.02 -1.33 3.44
N TRP A 38 9.58 -1.63 2.28
CA TRP A 38 8.95 -2.13 1.07
C TRP A 38 9.84 -3.12 0.29
N ALA A 39 11.11 -3.31 0.66
CA ALA A 39 12.03 -4.20 -0.06
C ALA A 39 11.85 -5.69 0.29
N SER A 40 11.03 -6.04 1.30
CA SER A 40 10.94 -7.42 1.80
C SER A 40 9.81 -8.26 1.21
N SER A 41 8.84 -7.67 0.51
CA SER A 41 7.78 -8.43 -0.18
C SER A 41 7.73 -8.01 -1.64
N GLY A 42 8.36 -8.78 -2.53
CA GLY A 42 8.40 -8.56 -3.99
C GLY A 42 7.04 -8.72 -4.68
N GLY A 43 5.97 -8.09 -4.17
CA GLY A 43 4.57 -8.27 -4.56
C GLY A 43 3.84 -6.99 -4.93
N LEU A 44 2.51 -7.08 -5.06
CA LEU A 44 1.62 -6.06 -5.62
C LEU A 44 1.66 -4.74 -4.83
N THR A 45 1.98 -4.81 -3.54
CA THR A 45 2.16 -3.65 -2.67
C THR A 45 3.40 -2.82 -3.01
N GLN A 46 4.45 -3.44 -3.59
CA GLN A 46 5.56 -2.67 -4.17
C GLN A 46 5.10 -1.85 -5.36
N SER A 47 4.18 -2.34 -6.20
CA SER A 47 3.67 -1.57 -7.33
C SER A 47 2.91 -0.32 -6.90
N ILE A 48 2.17 -0.38 -5.79
CA ILE A 48 1.47 0.79 -5.22
C ILE A 48 2.49 1.85 -4.76
N VAL A 49 3.63 1.42 -4.22
CA VAL A 49 4.66 2.31 -3.68
C VAL A 49 5.66 2.80 -4.71
N ALA A 50 6.08 1.92 -5.62
CA ALA A 50 6.95 2.25 -6.74
C ALA A 50 6.26 3.22 -7.69
N SER A 51 4.95 3.11 -7.88
CA SER A 51 4.21 4.09 -8.67
C SER A 51 4.13 5.46 -7.96
N GLY A 52 4.45 5.54 -6.66
CA GLY A 52 4.57 6.79 -5.91
C GLY A 52 5.95 7.46 -6.05
N HIS A 53 6.90 6.83 -6.76
CA HIS A 53 8.29 7.29 -6.90
C HIS A 53 8.52 8.27 -8.07
N GLY A 54 7.48 8.73 -8.77
CA GLY A 54 7.65 9.46 -10.03
C GLY A 54 8.21 10.89 -9.91
N SER A 55 7.79 11.69 -8.92
CA SER A 55 8.17 13.12 -8.94
C SER A 55 8.01 13.95 -7.67
N ASN A 56 7.29 13.51 -6.62
CA ASN A 56 7.02 14.35 -5.42
C ASN A 56 7.40 13.72 -4.06
N PHE A 57 8.13 12.60 -4.04
CA PHE A 57 8.61 11.96 -2.80
C PHE A 57 9.87 12.63 -2.19
N THR A 58 10.30 13.76 -2.76
CA THR A 58 11.49 14.51 -2.34
C THR A 58 11.29 15.36 -1.09
N ASN A 59 10.05 15.52 -0.61
CA ASN A 59 9.80 15.99 0.74
C ASN A 59 10.06 14.83 1.69
N SER A 60 11.32 14.72 2.15
CA SER A 60 12.01 13.86 3.13
C SER A 60 11.25 13.08 4.24
N GLU A 61 9.92 13.10 4.29
CA GLU A 61 9.13 12.38 5.27
C GLU A 61 8.88 10.93 4.85
N PRO A 62 9.09 9.96 5.76
CA PRO A 62 8.75 8.57 5.50
C PRO A 62 7.24 8.38 5.37
N ILE A 63 6.81 7.35 4.61
CA ILE A 63 5.41 6.92 4.59
C ILE A 63 4.98 6.59 6.03
N ARG A 64 3.88 7.20 6.47
CA ARG A 64 3.27 6.97 7.79
C ARG A 64 1.82 6.58 7.60
N LEU A 65 1.52 5.31 7.87
CA LEU A 65 0.16 4.77 7.80
C LEU A 65 -0.41 4.62 9.20
N LYS A 66 -1.70 4.91 9.33
CA LYS A 66 -2.49 4.57 10.50
C LYS A 66 -3.14 3.20 10.30
N SER A 67 -3.21 2.42 11.38
CA SER A 67 -3.82 1.10 11.36
C SER A 67 -5.32 1.18 11.06
N SER A 68 -5.92 0.08 10.61
CA SER A 68 -7.38 0.00 10.45
C SER A 68 -8.14 0.26 11.76
N GLY A 69 -7.55 -0.05 12.92
CA GLY A 69 -8.14 0.26 14.22
C GLY A 69 -8.22 1.75 14.53
N PHE A 70 -7.30 2.55 13.99
CA PHE A 70 -7.34 4.02 14.06
C PHE A 70 -8.52 4.61 13.30
N PHE A 71 -9.13 3.88 12.36
CA PHE A 71 -10.34 4.34 11.66
C PHE A 71 -11.62 3.74 12.24
N GLY A 72 -11.58 2.54 12.82
CA GLY A 72 -12.76 1.78 13.23
C GLY A 72 -13.07 1.67 14.73
N ASN A 73 -12.22 2.15 15.63
CA ASN A 73 -12.46 2.07 17.08
C ASN A 73 -13.15 3.33 17.66
N PRO A 74 -14.46 3.31 17.98
CA PRO A 74 -15.09 4.44 18.67
C PRO A 74 -14.38 4.74 20.00
N GLY A 75 -13.59 5.81 20.02
CA GLY A 75 -13.18 6.53 21.23
C GLY A 75 -12.25 5.84 22.26
N ARG A 76 -11.42 4.84 21.92
CA ARG A 76 -10.49 4.23 22.91
C ARG A 76 -9.00 4.22 22.55
N GLY A 77 -8.57 5.11 21.66
CA GLY A 77 -7.16 5.35 21.38
C GLY A 77 -7.02 6.09 20.07
N SER A 78 -6.58 7.34 20.15
CA SER A 78 -6.29 8.25 19.03
C SER A 78 -7.35 8.23 17.92
N GLN A 79 -8.45 8.96 18.13
CA GLN A 79 -9.46 9.36 17.12
C GLN A 79 -9.88 8.27 16.11
N ALA A 80 -10.94 7.49 16.40
CA ALA A 80 -11.60 6.65 15.40
C ALA A 80 -13.13 6.76 15.40
N SER A 81 -13.66 6.39 14.22
CA SER A 81 -15.03 6.37 13.69
C SER A 81 -15.73 7.72 13.50
N SER A 82 -16.03 8.50 14.55
CA SER A 82 -16.87 9.71 14.40
C SER A 82 -16.13 10.96 13.89
N GLY A 83 -14.80 10.95 13.82
CA GLY A 83 -13.98 12.13 13.48
C GLY A 83 -13.67 12.30 11.99
N PHE A 84 -13.93 11.30 11.15
CA PHE A 84 -13.50 11.32 9.74
C PHE A 84 -14.65 11.53 8.74
N GLY A 85 -15.91 11.48 9.19
CA GLY A 85 -17.07 11.70 8.32
C GLY A 85 -17.43 10.52 7.40
N TYR A 86 -16.90 9.32 7.63
CA TYR A 86 -17.15 8.14 6.79
C TYR A 86 -18.15 7.13 7.38
N ASP A 87 -18.80 7.47 8.51
CA ASP A 87 -19.69 6.53 9.20
C ASP A 87 -20.91 6.10 8.38
N ASN A 88 -21.42 7.02 7.55
CA ASN A 88 -22.58 6.80 6.68
C ASN A 88 -22.18 6.51 5.22
N VAL A 89 -20.89 6.45 4.91
CA VAL A 89 -20.42 6.16 3.56
C VAL A 89 -20.42 4.65 3.35
N THR A 90 -21.10 4.20 2.30
CA THR A 90 -21.21 2.78 1.99
C THR A 90 -19.94 2.26 1.34
N PHE A 91 -19.61 0.99 1.58
CA PHE A 91 -18.45 0.35 0.94
C PHE A 91 -18.58 0.41 -0.58
N SER A 92 -19.78 0.14 -1.09
CA SER A 92 -20.07 0.12 -2.53
C SER A 92 -20.10 1.49 -3.20
N SER A 93 -20.12 2.60 -2.44
CA SER A 93 -20.01 3.93 -3.04
C SER A 93 -18.54 4.33 -3.27
N ILE A 94 -17.62 3.81 -2.47
CA ILE A 94 -16.16 4.01 -2.64
C ILE A 94 -15.59 2.95 -3.59
N PHE A 95 -15.81 1.69 -3.25
CA PHE A 95 -15.35 0.56 -4.04
C PHE A 95 -16.48 0.19 -5.00
N SER A 96 -16.17 0.02 -6.29
CA SER A 96 -17.18 -0.15 -7.36
C SER A 96 -17.94 -1.49 -7.32
N GLY A 97 -18.14 -2.07 -6.13
CA GLY A 97 -18.88 -3.30 -5.89
C GLY A 97 -19.00 -3.63 -4.40
N PRO A 98 -19.60 -4.79 -4.07
CA PRO A 98 -19.81 -5.21 -2.70
C PRO A 98 -18.51 -5.66 -2.00
N PRO A 99 -18.49 -5.80 -0.66
CA PRO A 99 -17.37 -6.40 0.05
C PRO A 99 -17.03 -7.81 -0.45
N LEU A 100 -15.73 -8.15 -0.40
CA LEU A 100 -15.15 -9.38 -0.94
C LEU A 100 -14.71 -10.39 0.15
N PRO A 101 -14.89 -11.71 -0.03
CA PRO A 101 -15.82 -12.30 -0.97
C PRO A 101 -17.26 -11.86 -0.65
N THR A 102 -18.15 -12.02 -1.63
CA THR A 102 -19.58 -11.70 -1.49
C THR A 102 -20.14 -12.35 -0.23
N ILE A 103 -20.65 -11.53 0.68
CA ILE A 103 -21.15 -11.97 1.98
C ILE A 103 -22.44 -12.78 1.81
N GLU A 104 -22.54 -13.90 2.52
CA GLU A 104 -23.75 -14.74 2.50
C GLU A 104 -24.99 -13.99 3.01
N GLU A 105 -26.14 -14.21 2.35
CA GLU A 105 -27.41 -13.58 2.69
C GLU A 105 -27.85 -13.86 4.15
N ARG A 106 -27.49 -15.03 4.69
CA ARG A 106 -27.75 -15.38 6.09
C ARG A 106 -27.05 -14.40 7.06
N GLN A 107 -25.81 -14.01 6.77
CA GLN A 107 -25.07 -13.06 7.60
C GLN A 107 -25.69 -11.65 7.52
N LEU A 108 -26.08 -11.24 6.32
CA LEU A 108 -26.77 -9.97 6.07
C LEU A 108 -28.09 -9.88 6.86
N LYS A 109 -28.92 -10.92 6.80
CA LYS A 109 -30.19 -11.01 7.56
C LYS A 109 -29.96 -10.95 9.07
N ARG A 110 -28.96 -11.69 9.60
CA ARG A 110 -28.60 -11.65 11.03
C ARG A 110 -28.20 -10.26 11.50
N ARG A 111 -27.57 -9.47 10.64
CA ARG A 111 -27.12 -8.10 10.93
C ARG A 111 -28.15 -7.03 10.58
N LYS A 112 -29.30 -7.41 10.00
CA LYS A 112 -30.30 -6.47 9.45
C LYS A 112 -29.67 -5.47 8.46
N LYS A 113 -28.74 -5.96 7.65
CA LYS A 113 -28.00 -5.18 6.63
C LYS A 113 -28.31 -5.73 5.24
N SER A 114 -28.28 -4.87 4.24
CA SER A 114 -28.22 -5.26 2.83
C SER A 114 -26.79 -5.13 2.32
N MET A 115 -26.49 -5.76 1.19
CA MET A 115 -25.16 -5.67 0.56
C MET A 115 -24.78 -4.21 0.24
N GLN A 116 -25.77 -3.37 -0.07
CA GLN A 116 -25.59 -1.96 -0.43
C GLN A 116 -25.45 -1.03 0.79
N ASN A 117 -25.89 -1.47 1.97
CA ASN A 117 -25.94 -0.64 3.19
C ASN A 117 -24.81 -0.99 4.19
N ILE A 118 -23.80 -1.73 3.73
CA ILE A 118 -22.58 -1.98 4.49
C ILE A 118 -21.74 -0.72 4.43
N THR A 119 -21.43 -0.14 5.59
CA THR A 119 -20.66 1.11 5.66
C THR A 119 -19.17 0.85 5.77
N ILE A 120 -18.35 1.86 5.48
CA ILE A 120 -16.92 1.81 5.76
C ILE A 120 -16.67 1.57 7.25
N SER A 121 -17.47 2.19 8.12
CA SER A 121 -17.41 1.99 9.57
C SER A 121 -17.60 0.50 9.94
N ASP A 122 -18.58 -0.17 9.31
CA ASP A 122 -18.77 -1.61 9.51
C ASP A 122 -17.51 -2.41 9.15
N VAL A 123 -16.85 -2.05 8.04
CA VAL A 123 -15.71 -2.77 7.47
C VAL A 123 -14.40 -2.53 8.23
N VAL A 124 -14.13 -1.29 8.67
CA VAL A 124 -12.86 -0.95 9.33
C VAL A 124 -12.85 -1.27 10.83
N THR A 125 -14.03 -1.45 11.44
CA THR A 125 -14.16 -1.82 12.86
C THR A 125 -13.49 -3.17 13.13
N VAL A 126 -12.50 -3.18 14.02
CA VAL A 126 -11.62 -4.33 14.31
C VAL A 126 -12.41 -5.56 14.77
N ASN A 127 -13.42 -5.34 15.61
CA ASN A 127 -14.20 -6.42 16.20
C ASN A 127 -15.39 -6.86 15.31
N ASN A 128 -15.59 -6.23 14.15
CA ASN A 128 -16.74 -6.46 13.27
C ASN A 128 -16.40 -7.35 12.08
N THR A 129 -15.96 -8.58 12.36
CA THR A 129 -15.27 -9.44 11.38
C THR A 129 -16.12 -10.02 10.26
N TRP A 130 -17.46 -9.94 10.35
CA TRP A 130 -18.39 -10.60 9.42
C TRP A 130 -18.31 -10.12 7.98
N CYS A 131 -17.73 -8.93 7.74
CA CYS A 131 -17.57 -8.34 6.41
C CYS A 131 -16.10 -8.05 6.05
N HIS A 132 -15.14 -8.55 6.84
CA HIS A 132 -13.71 -8.30 6.58
C HIS A 132 -13.17 -9.07 5.38
N GLY A 133 -13.79 -10.21 5.07
CA GLY A 133 -13.34 -11.13 4.03
C GLY A 133 -12.11 -11.92 4.43
N ASP A 134 -11.68 -12.80 3.51
CA ASP A 134 -10.51 -13.65 3.71
C ASP A 134 -9.26 -12.80 3.95
N ASN A 135 -8.48 -13.16 4.97
CA ASN A 135 -7.33 -12.40 5.45
C ASN A 135 -7.62 -10.90 5.63
N GLN A 136 -8.87 -10.56 5.96
CA GLN A 136 -9.33 -9.22 6.22
C GLN A 136 -9.13 -8.24 5.07
N VAL A 137 -9.19 -8.73 3.82
CA VAL A 137 -8.94 -7.94 2.61
C VAL A 137 -9.77 -6.66 2.56
N ASN A 138 -11.07 -6.69 2.88
CA ASN A 138 -11.92 -5.50 2.83
C ASN A 138 -11.50 -4.47 3.87
N ARG A 139 -11.15 -4.93 5.07
CA ARG A 139 -10.75 -4.07 6.19
C ARG A 139 -9.44 -3.35 5.88
N PHE A 140 -8.43 -4.07 5.41
CA PHE A 140 -7.14 -3.45 5.10
C PHE A 140 -7.19 -2.62 3.82
N MET A 141 -7.99 -3.02 2.84
CA MET A 141 -8.26 -2.22 1.65
C MET A 141 -8.92 -0.88 2.01
N ALA A 142 -9.98 -0.91 2.81
CA ALA A 142 -10.65 0.30 3.30
C ALA A 142 -9.70 1.18 4.12
N ALA A 143 -8.90 0.59 5.02
CA ALA A 143 -7.92 1.34 5.80
C ALA A 143 -6.84 1.99 4.93
N LEU A 144 -6.37 1.32 3.87
CA LEU A 144 -5.36 1.88 2.98
C LEU A 144 -5.93 3.04 2.16
N TYR A 145 -7.16 2.90 1.67
CA TYR A 145 -7.91 4.00 1.04
C TYR A 145 -8.06 5.21 1.98
N LEU A 146 -8.48 4.98 3.23
CA LEU A 146 -8.64 6.04 4.22
C LEU A 146 -7.31 6.75 4.55
N ASN A 147 -6.18 6.03 4.54
CA ASN A 147 -4.87 6.67 4.66
C ASN A 147 -4.56 7.59 3.48
N ALA A 148 -4.92 7.19 2.25
CA ALA A 148 -4.58 7.95 1.06
C ALA A 148 -5.35 9.27 1.00
N ILE A 149 -6.66 9.23 1.26
CA ILE A 149 -7.52 10.43 1.22
C ILE A 149 -7.29 11.38 2.40
N ASN A 150 -6.69 10.88 3.49
CA ASN A 150 -6.31 11.67 4.66
C ASN A 150 -4.81 11.99 4.71
N HIS A 151 -4.09 11.83 3.59
CA HIS A 151 -2.69 12.27 3.49
C HIS A 151 -2.53 13.74 3.93
N GLY A 152 -1.51 14.01 4.73
CA GLY A 152 -1.23 15.34 5.30
C GLY A 152 -2.07 15.69 6.53
N LYS A 153 -2.97 14.79 6.97
CA LYS A 153 -3.82 14.98 8.16
C LYS A 153 -3.56 13.88 9.18
N PHE A 154 -3.84 14.16 10.46
CA PHE A 154 -3.79 13.14 11.54
C PHE A 154 -2.46 12.39 11.68
N GLY A 155 -1.36 12.97 11.22
CA GLY A 155 -0.05 12.33 11.17
C GLY A 155 0.07 11.21 10.12
N ILE A 156 -0.79 11.20 9.10
CA ILE A 156 -0.74 10.29 7.96
C ILE A 156 0.09 10.93 6.85
N HIS A 157 1.09 10.19 6.36
CA HIS A 157 1.89 10.58 5.20
C HIS A 157 1.79 9.47 4.14
N PHE A 158 0.83 9.57 3.23
CA PHE A 158 0.65 8.64 2.12
C PHE A 158 0.27 9.33 0.78
N PRO A 159 1.22 10.02 0.12
CA PRO A 159 0.97 10.86 -1.06
C PRO A 159 0.83 10.04 -2.37
N ILE A 160 -0.11 9.11 -2.42
CA ILE A 160 -0.34 8.28 -3.63
C ILE A 160 -1.47 8.78 -4.53
N ILE A 161 -2.24 9.78 -4.08
CA ILE A 161 -3.29 10.45 -4.84
C ILE A 161 -2.90 11.91 -5.10
N GLY A 162 -3.02 12.38 -6.34
CA GLY A 162 -2.78 13.76 -6.74
C GLY A 162 -2.16 13.90 -8.13
N SER A 163 -1.95 15.14 -8.56
CA SER A 163 -1.44 15.48 -9.91
C SER A 163 -0.04 14.98 -10.24
N SER A 164 0.75 14.61 -9.22
CA SER A 164 2.12 14.08 -9.35
C SER A 164 2.29 12.76 -8.60
N ALA A 165 1.19 12.07 -8.33
CA ALA A 165 1.16 10.81 -7.60
C ALA A 165 0.81 9.64 -8.53
N THR A 166 0.79 8.43 -7.98
CA THR A 166 0.41 7.20 -8.71
C THR A 166 -0.98 7.29 -9.31
N PHE A 167 -1.93 7.75 -8.51
CA PHE A 167 -3.33 7.82 -8.83
C PHE A 167 -3.71 9.29 -8.95
N LEU A 168 -4.40 9.65 -10.04
CA LEU A 168 -4.83 11.02 -10.24
C LEU A 168 -5.95 11.39 -9.26
N THR A 169 -6.88 10.46 -9.04
CA THR A 169 -8.02 10.65 -8.14
C THR A 169 -8.11 9.54 -7.08
N ASP A 170 -8.84 9.81 -6.01
CA ASP A 170 -9.20 8.82 -4.99
C ASP A 170 -10.05 7.68 -5.57
N ARG A 171 -10.90 7.99 -6.55
CA ARG A 171 -11.69 6.99 -7.27
C ARG A 171 -10.81 6.01 -8.05
N ASP A 172 -9.78 6.49 -8.74
CA ASP A 172 -8.85 5.61 -9.47
C ASP A 172 -8.15 4.65 -8.52
N PHE A 173 -7.76 5.15 -7.34
CA PHE A 173 -7.17 4.31 -6.31
C PHE A 173 -8.16 3.27 -5.75
N ALA A 174 -9.40 3.67 -5.47
CA ALA A 174 -10.43 2.75 -4.99
C ALA A 174 -10.74 1.64 -6.01
N ILE A 175 -10.83 1.99 -7.30
CA ILE A 175 -11.02 1.03 -8.40
C ILE A 175 -9.84 0.05 -8.47
N TYR A 176 -8.61 0.58 -8.41
CA TYR A 176 -7.41 -0.25 -8.39
C TYR A 176 -7.44 -1.25 -7.24
N LEU A 177 -7.64 -0.77 -6.01
CA LEU A 177 -7.70 -1.59 -4.80
C LEU A 177 -8.76 -2.69 -4.92
N TYR A 178 -9.95 -2.33 -5.38
CA TYR A 178 -11.06 -3.28 -5.54
C TYR A 178 -10.74 -4.36 -6.58
N ASN A 179 -10.15 -3.98 -7.71
CA ASN A 179 -9.72 -4.93 -8.75
C ASN A 179 -8.62 -5.88 -8.24
N MET A 180 -7.70 -5.38 -7.42
CA MET A 180 -6.69 -6.22 -6.76
C MET A 180 -7.33 -7.24 -5.82
N GLY A 181 -8.31 -6.79 -5.01
CA GLY A 181 -9.11 -7.68 -4.15
C GLY A 181 -9.88 -8.73 -4.95
N LEU A 182 -10.49 -8.37 -6.08
CA LEU A 182 -11.23 -9.31 -6.93
C LEU A 182 -10.33 -10.39 -7.53
N ARG A 183 -9.11 -10.02 -7.96
CA ARG A 183 -8.20 -10.93 -8.66
C ARG A 183 -7.43 -11.84 -7.72
N HIS A 184 -7.09 -11.35 -6.53
CA HIS A 184 -6.16 -12.03 -5.62
C HIS A 184 -6.77 -12.38 -4.25
N GLY A 185 -7.96 -11.87 -3.94
CA GLY A 185 -8.73 -12.22 -2.74
C GLY A 185 -7.91 -12.12 -1.45
N GLY A 186 -7.90 -13.21 -0.68
CA GLY A 186 -7.17 -13.29 0.58
C GLY A 186 -5.65 -13.11 0.46
N GLN A 187 -5.03 -13.38 -0.69
CA GLN A 187 -3.59 -13.11 -0.86
C GLN A 187 -3.30 -11.61 -0.80
N PHE A 188 -4.14 -10.79 -1.43
CA PHE A 188 -4.03 -9.34 -1.34
C PHE A 188 -4.26 -8.84 0.08
N GLY A 189 -5.19 -9.44 0.81
CA GLY A 189 -5.40 -9.16 2.24
C GLY A 189 -4.13 -9.38 3.08
N LEU A 190 -3.41 -10.48 2.86
CA LEU A 190 -2.14 -10.76 3.56
C LEU A 190 -1.06 -9.74 3.22
N GLU A 191 -0.91 -9.38 1.95
CA GLU A 191 0.06 -8.38 1.51
C GLU A 191 -0.21 -7.01 2.16
N LEU A 192 -1.48 -6.58 2.21
CA LEU A 192 -1.87 -5.35 2.89
C LEU A 192 -1.63 -5.43 4.40
N GLN A 193 -1.92 -6.56 5.03
CA GLN A 193 -1.65 -6.78 6.45
C GLN A 193 -0.16 -6.67 6.77
N GLN A 194 0.71 -7.23 5.93
CA GLN A 194 2.16 -7.13 6.07
C GLN A 194 2.62 -5.69 5.95
N LEU A 195 2.08 -4.95 4.98
CA LEU A 195 2.32 -3.52 4.86
C LEU A 195 2.01 -2.78 6.17
N PHE A 196 0.79 -2.91 6.70
CA PHE A 196 0.43 -2.22 7.95
C PHE A 196 1.33 -2.59 9.13
N SER A 197 1.77 -3.86 9.18
CA SER A 197 2.67 -4.35 10.23
C SER A 197 4.07 -3.73 10.15
N GLN A 198 4.57 -3.48 8.93
CA GLN A 198 5.89 -2.87 8.69
C GLN A 198 5.85 -1.35 8.87
N SER A 199 4.75 -0.68 8.50
CA SER A 199 4.61 0.78 8.66
C SER A 199 4.43 1.25 10.10
N LEU A 200 4.03 0.37 11.01
CA LEU A 200 3.84 0.69 12.44
C LEU A 200 5.14 0.62 13.26
N GLN A 201 6.24 0.10 12.68
CA GLN A 201 7.53 -0.08 13.35
C GLN A 201 8.58 0.99 12.97
N ALA A 202 8.22 1.94 12.09
CA ALA A 202 9.09 3.01 11.59
C ALA A 202 8.65 4.40 12.10
#